data_AF-A0A0R1NM35-F1
#
_entry.id   AF-A0A0R1NM35-F1
#
_cell.length_a   1.000
_cell.length_b   1.000
_cell.length_c   1.000
_cell.angle_alpha   90.00
_cell.angle_beta   90.00
_cell.angle_gamma   90.00
#
_symmetry.space_group_name_H-M   'P 1'
#
loop_
_entity.id
_entity.type
_entity.pdbx_description
1 polymer ?
#
loop_
_entity_poly.entity_id
_entity_poly.type
_entity_poly.pdbx_seq_one_letter_code
_entity_poly.pdbx_strand_id
1 'polypeptide(L)'
;MKKNRTIFTILITVFLGIVSLSMNSRPVKAANNVKLYLNSNSYVYNNKGQRLRGKNNYIKKNKAVTAPGKLLKTNSVKRYYVQVRQDLQSSPDFKVDLYYLPYKVIKSQPYYKLNNNKYIKCCNIKRINQKTVFTNQATVIVGKPLPPDKNVYAMNPSGKFAKKILKRGQKLVVDEANILNGSLYSSYHIKNTQYWIYSGNVVKKPKMPFSAHPTKSFINMQRTQY
;
A
#
# COMPACT_ATOMS: atom_id res chain seq x y z
N MET A 1 58.92 45.07 71.27
CA MET A 1 58.68 43.74 70.67
C MET A 1 57.21 43.62 70.27
N LYS A 2 56.95 43.43 68.97
CA LYS A 2 55.90 42.61 68.29
C LYS A 2 54.54 42.44 69.00
N LYS A 3 53.37 42.64 68.36
CA LYS A 3 52.96 42.17 67.02
C LYS A 3 51.68 42.90 66.55
N ASN A 4 51.73 43.48 65.36
CA ASN A 4 50.56 43.92 64.58
C ASN A 4 49.74 42.69 64.14
N ARG A 5 48.41 42.74 64.27
CA ARG A 5 47.48 41.77 63.67
C ARG A 5 46.91 42.37 62.39
N THR A 6 47.46 41.94 61.26
CA THR A 6 46.96 42.26 59.92
C THR A 6 45.70 41.43 59.65
N ILE A 7 44.60 42.10 59.33
CA ILE A 7 43.34 41.49 58.87
C ILE A 7 43.53 41.10 57.40
N PHE A 8 43.40 39.81 57.08
CA PHE A 8 43.39 39.30 55.72
C PHE A 8 41.96 39.28 55.18
N THR A 9 41.64 40.20 54.28
CA THR A 9 40.40 40.18 53.50
C THR A 9 40.64 39.34 52.25
N ILE A 10 40.02 38.16 52.16
CA ILE A 10 40.06 37.31 50.96
C ILE A 10 38.96 37.77 50.00
N LEU A 11 39.34 38.42 48.90
CA LEU A 11 38.46 38.66 47.75
C LEU A 11 38.43 37.39 46.90
N ILE A 12 37.29 36.68 46.92
CA ILE A 12 37.02 35.56 46.01
C ILE A 12 36.38 36.14 44.75
N THR A 13 37.17 36.28 43.69
CA THR A 13 36.69 36.63 42.35
C THR A 13 36.12 35.38 41.69
N VAL A 14 34.79 35.23 41.67
CA VAL A 14 34.11 34.15 40.96
C VAL A 14 34.09 34.49 39.46
N PHE A 15 34.96 33.84 38.69
CA PHE A 15 34.89 33.85 37.22
C PHE A 15 33.68 33.03 36.76
N LEU A 16 32.59 33.70 36.39
CA LEU A 16 31.48 33.11 35.63
C LEU A 16 31.95 32.92 34.17
N GLY A 17 32.65 31.82 33.92
CA GLY A 17 32.90 31.35 32.56
C GLY A 17 31.60 30.92 31.91
N ILE A 18 31.04 31.76 31.04
CA ILE A 18 29.95 31.37 30.15
C ILE A 18 30.53 30.39 29.14
N VAL A 19 30.33 29.09 29.38
CA VAL A 19 30.57 28.07 28.36
C VAL A 19 29.43 28.17 27.35
N SER A 20 29.68 28.88 26.25
CA SER A 20 28.81 28.86 25.09
C SER A 20 28.90 27.49 24.43
N LEU A 21 28.01 26.57 24.82
CA LEU A 21 27.75 25.36 24.05
C LEU A 21 27.17 25.80 22.70
N SER A 22 28.03 25.93 21.68
CA SER A 22 27.57 26.06 20.31
C SER A 22 26.86 24.76 19.93
N MET A 23 25.53 24.77 20.05
CA MET A 23 24.70 23.70 19.52
C MET A 23 24.81 23.76 18.00
N ASN A 24 25.73 22.97 17.45
CA ASN A 24 25.75 22.60 16.04
C ASN A 24 24.50 21.78 15.73
N SER A 25 23.34 22.43 15.70
CA SER A 25 22.14 21.87 15.16
C SER A 25 22.28 21.86 13.65
N ARG A 26 22.79 20.74 13.12
CA ARG A 26 22.55 20.43 11.72
C ARG A 26 21.03 20.48 11.54
N PRO A 27 20.48 21.22 10.55
CA PRO A 27 19.06 21.19 10.30
C PRO A 27 18.65 19.74 10.09
N VAL A 28 17.84 19.20 11.00
CA VAL A 28 17.29 17.86 10.86
C VAL A 28 16.45 17.90 9.60
N LYS A 29 16.98 17.31 8.52
CA LYS A 29 16.27 17.16 7.25
C LYS A 29 14.91 16.58 7.59
N ALA A 30 13.84 17.35 7.36
CA ALA A 30 12.49 16.95 7.72
C ALA A 30 12.28 15.51 7.24
N ALA A 31 11.96 14.60 8.15
CA ALA A 31 11.75 13.22 7.77
C ALA A 31 10.66 13.21 6.70
N ASN A 32 11.04 12.79 5.47
CA ASN A 32 10.06 12.57 4.43
C ASN A 32 9.06 11.58 5.00
N ASN A 33 7.84 12.03 5.21
CA ASN A 33 6.76 11.27 5.80
C ASN A 33 5.61 11.24 4.83
N VAL A 34 4.87 10.13 4.81
CA VAL A 34 3.65 9.98 4.02
C VAL A 34 2.47 9.67 4.92
N LYS A 35 1.28 10.14 4.52
CA LYS A 35 0.01 9.78 5.15
C LYS A 35 -0.59 8.56 4.45
N LEU A 36 -0.81 7.49 5.20
CA LEU A 36 -1.46 6.26 4.76
C LEU A 36 -2.92 6.25 5.20
N TYR A 37 -3.87 6.26 4.26
CA TYR A 37 -5.30 6.26 4.55
C TYR A 37 -5.88 4.85 4.43
N LEU A 38 -6.63 4.39 5.43
CA LEU A 38 -7.09 3.00 5.51
C LEU A 38 -8.40 2.73 4.75
N ASN A 39 -8.50 1.59 4.06
CA ASN A 39 -9.75 1.10 3.43
C ASN A 39 -10.57 0.17 4.35
N SER A 40 -9.99 -0.30 5.45
CA SER A 40 -10.58 -1.26 6.38
C SER A 40 -9.99 -1.08 7.77
N ASN A 41 -10.67 -1.61 8.78
CA ASN A 41 -10.11 -1.67 10.13
C ASN A 41 -8.81 -2.49 10.10
N SER A 42 -7.76 -1.99 10.74
CA SER A 42 -6.45 -2.62 10.70
C SER A 42 -5.81 -2.65 12.07
N TYR A 43 -5.04 -3.70 12.33
CA TYR A 43 -4.12 -3.74 13.44
C TYR A 43 -2.74 -3.22 13.03
N VAL A 44 -1.96 -2.84 14.02
CA VAL A 44 -0.52 -2.60 13.94
C VAL A 44 0.21 -3.90 14.33
N TYR A 45 1.35 -4.14 13.70
CA TYR A 45 2.13 -5.35 13.84
C TYR A 45 3.57 -5.05 14.25
N ASN A 46 4.25 -6.02 14.86
CA ASN A 46 5.69 -5.98 15.08
C ASN A 46 6.47 -6.51 13.86
N ASN A 47 7.80 -6.50 13.95
CA ASN A 47 8.71 -7.01 12.91
C ASN A 47 8.60 -8.53 12.63
N LYS A 48 7.94 -9.30 13.51
CA LYS A 48 7.62 -10.72 13.34
C LYS A 48 6.24 -10.96 12.71
N GLY A 49 5.49 -9.89 12.41
CA GLY A 49 4.16 -9.95 11.83
C GLY A 49 3.06 -10.33 12.83
N GLN A 50 3.34 -10.22 14.14
CA GLN A 50 2.37 -10.45 15.21
C GLN A 50 1.63 -9.14 15.49
N ARG A 51 0.32 -9.22 15.77
CA ARG A 51 -0.49 -8.05 16.14
C ARG A 51 -0.01 -7.49 17.48
N LEU A 52 0.19 -6.20 17.54
CA LEU A 52 0.37 -5.49 18.81
C LEU A 52 -0.99 -5.32 19.47
N ARG A 53 -1.08 -5.61 20.77
CA ARG A 53 -2.30 -5.47 21.57
C ARG A 53 -2.40 -4.06 22.18
N GLY A 54 -3.60 -3.62 22.55
CA GLY A 54 -3.84 -2.31 23.21
C GLY A 54 -4.48 -1.24 22.32
N LYS A 55 -5.01 -0.19 22.97
CA LYS A 55 -5.92 0.84 22.41
C LYS A 55 -5.38 1.54 21.14
N ASN A 56 -4.07 1.75 21.05
CA ASN A 56 -3.43 2.48 19.94
C ASN A 56 -2.96 1.59 18.79
N ASN A 57 -3.14 0.28 18.89
CA ASN A 57 -2.70 -0.68 17.86
C ASN A 57 -3.86 -1.18 16.99
N TYR A 58 -5.07 -0.67 17.21
CA TYR A 58 -6.23 -0.89 16.34
C TYR A 58 -6.66 0.45 15.72
N ILE A 59 -6.65 0.51 14.40
CA ILE A 59 -6.93 1.72 13.63
C ILE A 59 -8.22 1.48 12.84
N LYS A 60 -9.21 2.35 13.04
CA LYS A 60 -10.50 2.29 12.34
C LYS A 60 -10.32 2.65 10.85
N LYS A 61 -11.17 2.08 10.00
CA LYS A 61 -11.32 2.44 8.58
C LYS A 61 -11.44 3.95 8.40
N ASN A 62 -10.96 4.47 7.26
CA ASN A 62 -10.95 5.89 6.90
C ASN A 62 -10.07 6.81 7.78
N LYS A 63 -9.40 6.27 8.81
CA LYS A 63 -8.35 7.01 9.51
C LYS A 63 -7.03 6.97 8.72
N ALA A 64 -6.14 7.86 9.08
CA ALA A 64 -4.79 7.95 8.52
C ALA A 64 -3.74 7.62 9.58
N VAL A 65 -2.60 7.07 9.13
CA VAL A 65 -1.38 6.95 9.93
C VAL A 65 -0.19 7.49 9.16
N THR A 66 0.81 7.96 9.89
CA THR A 66 2.05 8.46 9.30
C THR A 66 3.06 7.32 9.18
N ALA A 67 3.70 7.23 8.01
CA ALA A 67 4.80 6.32 7.75
C ALA A 67 6.03 7.11 7.28
N PRO A 68 7.24 6.75 7.72
CA PRO A 68 8.47 7.34 7.21
C PRO A 68 8.74 6.89 5.77
N GLY A 69 9.42 7.75 5.02
CA GLY A 69 9.82 7.54 3.64
C GLY A 69 9.08 8.43 2.63
N LYS A 70 9.33 8.14 1.35
CA LYS A 70 8.67 8.79 0.21
C LYS A 70 8.32 7.77 -0.84
N LEU A 71 7.40 8.14 -1.73
CA LEU A 71 7.14 7.37 -2.95
C LEU A 71 8.39 7.38 -3.83
N LEU A 72 8.79 6.20 -4.31
CA LEU A 72 9.90 6.01 -5.25
C LEU A 72 9.37 5.63 -6.62
N LYS A 73 9.87 6.28 -7.67
CA LYS A 73 9.54 5.93 -9.06
C LYS A 73 10.06 4.53 -9.37
N THR A 74 9.35 3.78 -10.20
CA THR A 74 9.75 2.44 -10.61
C THR A 74 9.26 2.12 -12.02
N ASN A 75 10.04 1.33 -12.75
CA ASN A 75 9.68 0.85 -14.09
C ASN A 75 9.04 -0.56 -14.05
N SER A 76 8.90 -1.16 -12.86
CA SER A 76 8.29 -2.48 -12.68
C SER A 76 7.07 -2.39 -11.77
N VAL A 77 6.02 -3.13 -12.11
CA VAL A 77 4.78 -3.15 -11.33
C VAL A 77 5.01 -3.86 -10.00
N LYS A 78 5.07 -3.09 -8.91
CA LYS A 78 5.21 -3.63 -7.55
C LYS A 78 3.91 -4.25 -7.06
N ARG A 79 3.99 -5.05 -5.99
CA ARG A 79 2.78 -5.66 -5.38
C ARG A 79 1.79 -4.60 -4.92
N TYR A 80 2.28 -3.48 -4.40
CA TYR A 80 1.48 -2.30 -4.09
C TYR A 80 2.15 -1.08 -4.69
N TYR A 81 1.40 -0.29 -5.44
CA TYR A 81 1.94 0.82 -6.21
C TYR A 81 0.89 1.94 -6.34
N VAL A 82 1.35 3.09 -6.81
CA VAL A 82 0.55 4.27 -7.13
C VAL A 82 0.80 4.58 -8.60
N GLN A 83 -0.28 4.91 -9.31
CA GLN A 83 -0.22 5.42 -10.68
C GLN A 83 -0.31 6.94 -10.64
N VAL A 84 0.57 7.62 -11.37
CA VAL A 84 0.49 9.06 -11.62
C VAL A 84 0.42 9.25 -13.12
N ARG A 85 -0.69 9.80 -13.60
CA ARG A 85 -0.87 10.14 -15.01
C ARG A 85 -0.02 11.36 -15.33
N GLN A 86 0.71 11.31 -16.43
CA GLN A 86 1.48 12.45 -16.91
C GLN A 86 0.69 13.32 -17.90
N ASP A 87 -0.34 12.78 -18.53
CA ASP A 87 -1.12 13.42 -19.60
C ASP A 87 -2.63 13.49 -19.33
N LEU A 88 -3.28 14.39 -20.07
CA LEU A 88 -4.74 14.51 -20.12
C LEU A 88 -5.36 13.28 -20.80
N GLN A 89 -6.61 13.01 -20.43
CA GLN A 89 -7.33 11.74 -20.58
C GLN A 89 -7.50 11.19 -22.01
N SER A 90 -7.04 11.92 -23.04
CA SER A 90 -7.37 11.70 -24.45
C SER A 90 -6.17 11.34 -25.35
N SER A 91 -4.96 11.16 -24.81
CA SER A 91 -3.82 10.74 -25.63
C SER A 91 -3.86 9.22 -25.93
N PRO A 92 -3.73 8.80 -27.20
CA PRO A 92 -3.58 7.38 -27.54
C PRO A 92 -2.27 6.78 -26.96
N ASP A 93 -1.27 7.62 -26.70
CA ASP A 93 0.04 7.28 -26.13
C ASP A 93 0.11 7.58 -24.63
N PHE A 94 -0.92 7.21 -23.87
CA PHE A 94 -1.00 7.60 -22.45
C PHE A 94 0.19 7.08 -21.64
N LYS A 95 0.88 7.98 -20.93
CA LYS A 95 2.02 7.64 -20.08
C LYS A 95 1.64 7.64 -18.61
N VAL A 96 1.73 6.46 -17.98
CA VAL A 96 1.54 6.29 -16.54
C VAL A 96 2.88 6.05 -15.87
N ASP A 97 3.27 6.98 -15.00
CA ASP A 97 4.37 6.75 -14.09
C ASP A 97 3.92 5.89 -12.91
N LEU A 98 4.73 4.89 -12.59
CA LEU A 98 4.52 4.04 -11.44
C LEU A 98 5.43 4.47 -10.29
N TYR A 99 4.82 4.56 -9.11
CA TYR A 99 5.50 4.82 -7.86
C TYR A 99 5.15 3.75 -6.84
N TYR A 100 6.00 3.55 -5.84
CA TYR A 100 5.66 2.73 -4.69
C TYR A 100 6.29 3.29 -3.43
N LEU A 101 5.65 3.07 -2.28
CA LEU A 101 6.29 3.25 -0.99
C LEU A 101 6.99 1.93 -0.64
N PRO A 102 8.27 1.93 -0.27
CA PRO A 102 8.96 0.72 0.16
C PRO A 102 8.20 -0.02 1.27
N TYR A 103 8.09 -1.33 1.14
CA TYR A 103 7.40 -2.19 2.10
C TYR A 103 8.27 -3.40 2.44
N LYS A 104 8.07 -3.95 3.64
CA LYS A 104 8.71 -5.18 4.10
C LYS A 104 7.75 -6.35 3.93
N VAL A 105 8.23 -7.45 3.38
CA VAL A 105 7.48 -8.72 3.37
C VAL A 105 7.80 -9.48 4.65
N ILE A 106 6.76 -9.82 5.42
CA ILE A 106 6.86 -10.60 6.66
C ILE A 106 5.88 -11.76 6.53
N LYS A 107 6.37 -13.01 6.54
CA LYS A 107 5.55 -14.23 6.33
C LYS A 107 4.66 -14.12 5.08
N SER A 108 5.27 -13.78 3.94
CA SER A 108 4.60 -13.63 2.63
C SER A 108 3.53 -12.54 2.56
N GLN A 109 3.48 -11.63 3.53
CA GLN A 109 2.55 -10.50 3.54
C GLN A 109 3.31 -9.18 3.52
N PRO A 110 2.99 -8.24 2.61
CA PRO A 110 3.63 -6.93 2.59
C PRO A 110 3.08 -5.96 3.65
N TYR A 111 3.99 -5.25 4.30
CA TYR A 111 3.70 -4.24 5.31
C TYR A 111 4.47 -2.95 5.06
N TYR A 112 3.80 -1.80 5.24
CA TYR A 112 4.49 -0.53 5.38
C TYR A 112 5.06 -0.40 6.79
N LYS A 113 6.29 0.08 6.88
CA LYS A 113 6.92 0.43 8.16
C LYS A 113 6.27 1.71 8.69
N LEU A 114 5.98 1.72 9.98
CA LEU A 114 5.60 2.90 10.78
C LEU A 114 6.77 3.23 11.72
N ASN A 115 6.62 4.30 12.51
CA ASN A 115 7.61 4.63 13.54
C ASN A 115 7.74 3.52 14.61
N ASN A 116 8.88 3.48 15.30
CA ASN A 116 9.16 2.56 16.42
C ASN A 116 9.04 1.07 16.05
N ASN A 117 9.52 0.69 14.86
CA ASN A 117 9.51 -0.68 14.34
C ASN A 117 8.11 -1.34 14.33
N LYS A 118 7.08 -0.51 14.14
CA LYS A 118 5.70 -0.93 13.93
C LYS A 118 5.40 -1.08 12.44
N TYR A 119 4.40 -1.88 12.12
CA TYR A 119 4.06 -2.23 10.75
C TYR A 119 2.55 -2.24 10.53
N ILE A 120 2.11 -1.88 9.33
CA ILE A 120 0.70 -1.98 8.91
C ILE A 120 0.59 -2.71 7.57
N LYS A 121 -0.40 -3.59 7.41
CA LYS A 121 -0.58 -4.37 6.17
C LYS A 121 -0.88 -3.44 5.00
N CYS A 122 -0.14 -3.59 3.91
CA CYS A 122 -0.34 -2.77 2.70
C CYS A 122 -1.76 -2.96 2.12
N CYS A 123 -2.32 -4.17 2.19
CA CYS A 123 -3.68 -4.47 1.70
C CYS A 123 -4.80 -3.67 2.38
N ASN A 124 -4.52 -3.05 3.52
CA ASN A 124 -5.48 -2.24 4.27
C ASN A 124 -5.37 -0.74 3.95
N ILE A 125 -4.45 -0.32 3.08
CA ILE A 125 -4.22 1.08 2.71
C ILE A 125 -4.91 1.40 1.38
N LYS A 126 -5.78 2.41 1.37
CA LYS A 126 -6.45 2.95 0.19
C LYS A 126 -5.61 3.97 -0.55
N ARG A 127 -4.94 4.88 0.20
CA ARG A 127 -4.22 6.02 -0.37
C ARG A 127 -2.91 6.31 0.35
N ILE A 128 -1.93 6.82 -0.39
CA ILE A 128 -0.68 7.39 0.11
C ILE A 128 -0.61 8.84 -0.38
N ASN A 129 -0.55 9.81 0.54
CA ASN A 129 -0.57 11.25 0.20
C ASN A 129 -1.71 11.60 -0.80
N GLN A 130 -2.92 11.12 -0.52
CA GLN A 130 -4.13 11.24 -1.37
C GLN A 130 -4.11 10.47 -2.70
N LYS A 131 -3.00 9.86 -3.10
CA LYS A 131 -2.93 9.04 -4.32
C LYS A 131 -3.43 7.62 -4.05
N THR A 132 -4.29 7.10 -4.92
CA THR A 132 -4.86 5.75 -4.78
C THR A 132 -3.78 4.68 -4.88
N VAL A 133 -3.80 3.73 -3.95
CA VAL A 133 -2.95 2.53 -3.97
C VAL A 133 -3.64 1.44 -4.77
N PHE A 134 -2.91 0.90 -5.74
CA PHE A 134 -3.25 -0.26 -6.53
C PHE A 134 -2.45 -1.46 -6.02
N THR A 135 -2.94 -2.67 -6.33
CA THR A 135 -2.16 -3.90 -6.19
C THR A 135 -2.03 -4.62 -7.52
N ASN A 136 -0.97 -5.39 -7.74
CA ASN A 136 -0.85 -6.16 -8.98
C ASN A 136 -1.67 -7.45 -9.00
N GLN A 137 -2.24 -7.85 -7.86
CA GLN A 137 -3.15 -8.98 -7.78
C GLN A 137 -4.01 -8.90 -6.51
N ALA A 138 -5.22 -9.42 -6.59
CA ALA A 138 -6.17 -9.55 -5.50
C ALA A 138 -6.51 -11.02 -5.22
N THR A 139 -7.20 -11.26 -4.11
CA THR A 139 -7.79 -12.56 -3.81
C THR A 139 -9.30 -12.43 -3.82
N VAL A 140 -9.96 -13.30 -4.56
CA VAL A 140 -11.41 -13.42 -4.62
C VAL A 140 -11.85 -14.78 -4.06
N ILE A 141 -13.12 -14.88 -3.67
CA ILE A 141 -13.73 -16.14 -3.22
C ILE A 141 -14.91 -16.46 -4.11
N VAL A 142 -14.90 -17.67 -4.66
CA VAL A 142 -15.97 -18.20 -5.51
C VAL A 142 -17.27 -18.33 -4.71
N GLY A 143 -18.33 -17.77 -5.26
CA GLY A 143 -19.67 -17.74 -4.72
C GLY A 143 -20.54 -18.93 -5.13
N LYS A 144 -21.85 -18.71 -5.11
CA LYS A 144 -22.83 -19.64 -5.69
C LYS A 144 -22.87 -19.47 -7.21
N PRO A 145 -23.28 -20.51 -7.96
CA PRO A 145 -23.66 -20.33 -9.36
C PRO A 145 -24.80 -19.32 -9.47
N LEU A 146 -24.88 -18.65 -10.62
CA LEU A 146 -26.00 -17.78 -10.94
C LEU A 146 -27.00 -18.60 -11.78
N PRO A 147 -28.32 -18.48 -11.54
CA PRO A 147 -29.31 -19.15 -12.37
C PRO A 147 -29.15 -18.78 -13.85
N PRO A 148 -29.34 -19.72 -14.79
CA PRO A 148 -29.78 -21.11 -14.59
C PRO A 148 -28.65 -22.12 -14.32
N ASP A 149 -27.40 -21.67 -14.16
CA ASP A 149 -26.26 -22.58 -14.05
C ASP A 149 -26.27 -23.42 -12.76
N LYS A 150 -25.85 -24.68 -12.89
CA LYS A 150 -25.66 -25.59 -11.74
C LYS A 150 -24.30 -25.40 -11.06
N ASN A 151 -23.30 -24.87 -11.78
CA ASN A 151 -21.92 -24.72 -11.33
C ASN A 151 -21.37 -23.34 -11.68
N VAL A 152 -20.32 -22.90 -10.99
CA VAL A 152 -19.55 -21.73 -11.43
C VAL A 152 -18.50 -22.22 -12.43
N TYR A 153 -18.66 -21.85 -13.69
CA TYR A 153 -17.70 -22.17 -14.74
C TYR A 153 -16.65 -21.07 -14.86
N ALA A 154 -15.41 -21.46 -15.10
CA ALA A 154 -14.40 -20.54 -15.58
C ALA A 154 -14.70 -20.19 -17.05
N MET A 155 -14.29 -19.02 -17.49
CA MET A 155 -14.39 -18.56 -18.88
C MET A 155 -13.02 -18.54 -19.53
N ASN A 156 -12.97 -18.65 -20.85
CA ASN A 156 -11.78 -18.35 -21.63
C ASN A 156 -11.66 -16.83 -21.90
N PRO A 157 -10.57 -16.34 -22.53
CA PRO A 157 -10.40 -14.92 -22.84
C PRO A 157 -11.48 -14.32 -23.77
N SER A 158 -12.15 -15.16 -24.57
CA SER A 158 -13.30 -14.73 -25.39
C SER A 158 -14.61 -14.59 -24.62
N GLY A 159 -14.63 -14.90 -23.31
CA GLY A 159 -15.83 -14.84 -22.46
C GLY A 159 -16.75 -16.06 -22.56
N LYS A 160 -16.36 -17.12 -23.29
CA LYS A 160 -17.13 -18.37 -23.36
C LYS A 160 -16.82 -19.25 -22.15
N PHE A 161 -17.83 -19.91 -21.60
CA PHE A 161 -17.63 -20.88 -20.51
C PHE A 161 -16.74 -22.04 -20.96
N ALA A 162 -15.76 -22.36 -20.13
CA ALA A 162 -14.91 -23.53 -20.25
C ALA A 162 -15.48 -24.69 -19.41
N LYS A 163 -15.05 -25.91 -19.70
CA LYS A 163 -15.39 -27.11 -18.90
C LYS A 163 -14.87 -27.06 -17.46
N LYS A 164 -14.00 -26.09 -17.14
CA LYS A 164 -13.39 -25.95 -15.81
C LYS A 164 -14.40 -25.41 -14.81
N ILE A 165 -14.75 -26.23 -13.82
CA ILE A 165 -15.60 -25.83 -12.69
C ILE A 165 -14.75 -25.22 -11.57
N LEU A 166 -15.22 -24.10 -11.01
CA LEU A 166 -14.66 -23.42 -9.86
C LEU A 166 -15.52 -23.74 -8.62
N LYS A 167 -14.90 -24.29 -7.57
CA LYS A 167 -15.63 -24.77 -6.39
C LYS A 167 -16.05 -23.60 -5.52
N ARG A 168 -17.29 -23.62 -5.00
CA ARG A 168 -17.75 -22.63 -4.00
C ARG A 168 -16.77 -22.56 -2.82
N GLY A 169 -16.46 -21.34 -2.39
CA GLY A 169 -15.50 -21.09 -1.31
C GLY A 169 -14.02 -21.17 -1.72
N GLN A 170 -13.71 -21.60 -2.96
CA GLN A 170 -12.35 -21.59 -3.48
C GLN A 170 -11.78 -20.18 -3.49
N LYS A 171 -10.55 -20.04 -2.98
CA LYS A 171 -9.79 -18.79 -3.05
C LYS A 171 -9.02 -18.75 -4.36
N LEU A 172 -9.24 -17.71 -5.15
CA LEU A 172 -8.54 -17.49 -6.40
C LEU A 172 -7.69 -16.23 -6.29
N VAL A 173 -6.48 -16.28 -6.84
CA VAL A 173 -5.66 -15.08 -7.04
C VAL A 173 -5.98 -14.55 -8.43
N VAL A 174 -6.31 -13.27 -8.52
CA VAL A 174 -6.65 -12.59 -9.77
C VAL A 174 -5.76 -11.39 -9.98
N ASP A 175 -5.36 -11.09 -11.20
CA ASP A 175 -4.36 -10.07 -11.52
C ASP A 175 -4.80 -9.07 -12.60
N GLU A 176 -5.88 -9.38 -13.32
CA GLU A 176 -6.55 -8.46 -14.22
C GLU A 176 -8.08 -8.49 -14.08
N ALA A 177 -8.72 -7.40 -14.50
CA ALA A 177 -10.17 -7.31 -14.67
C ALA A 177 -10.49 -6.74 -16.05
N ASN A 178 -11.48 -7.32 -16.74
CA ASN A 178 -11.93 -6.84 -18.04
C ASN A 178 -13.40 -7.17 -18.27
N ILE A 179 -14.06 -6.47 -19.19
CA ILE A 179 -15.36 -6.87 -19.72
C ILE A 179 -15.11 -7.85 -20.86
N LEU A 180 -15.66 -9.06 -20.74
CA LEU A 180 -15.55 -10.09 -21.77
C LEU A 180 -16.87 -10.18 -22.53
N ASN A 181 -16.79 -10.35 -23.86
CA ASN A 181 -17.93 -10.59 -24.74
C ASN A 181 -19.11 -9.60 -24.56
N GLY A 182 -18.82 -8.30 -24.38
CA GLY A 182 -19.86 -7.28 -24.20
C GLY A 182 -20.69 -7.41 -22.90
N SER A 183 -20.27 -8.22 -21.94
CA SER A 183 -20.96 -8.41 -20.67
C SER A 183 -21.17 -7.10 -19.91
N LEU A 184 -22.34 -6.94 -19.26
CA LEU A 184 -22.64 -5.80 -18.38
C LEU A 184 -21.69 -5.69 -17.18
N TYR A 185 -21.06 -6.80 -16.78
CA TYR A 185 -20.16 -6.85 -15.64
C TYR A 185 -18.77 -7.36 -16.02
N SER A 186 -17.78 -6.89 -15.26
CA SER A 186 -16.39 -7.34 -15.39
C SER A 186 -16.23 -8.82 -15.04
N SER A 187 -15.15 -9.40 -15.56
CA SER A 187 -14.60 -10.70 -15.20
C SER A 187 -13.20 -10.51 -14.66
N TYR A 188 -12.73 -11.45 -13.85
CA TYR A 188 -11.40 -11.43 -13.26
C TYR A 188 -10.54 -12.55 -13.84
N HIS A 189 -9.36 -12.21 -14.34
CA HIS A 189 -8.39 -13.18 -14.81
C HIS A 189 -7.81 -13.95 -13.63
N ILE A 190 -7.81 -15.28 -13.71
CA ILE A 190 -7.23 -16.16 -12.69
C ILE A 190 -5.73 -16.26 -12.99
N LYS A 191 -4.94 -15.70 -12.08
CA LYS A 191 -3.49 -15.59 -12.22
C LYS A 191 -2.84 -16.93 -12.56
N ASN A 192 -1.87 -16.90 -13.49
CA ASN A 192 -1.13 -18.08 -14.00
C ASN A 192 -2.02 -19.12 -14.71
N THR A 193 -3.16 -18.71 -15.25
CA THR A 193 -4.01 -19.55 -16.09
C THR A 193 -4.52 -18.73 -17.27
N GLN A 194 -5.18 -19.35 -18.24
CA GLN A 194 -5.91 -18.64 -19.30
C GLN A 194 -7.36 -18.28 -18.89
N TYR A 195 -7.76 -18.66 -17.68
CA TYR A 195 -9.15 -18.66 -17.28
C TYR A 195 -9.55 -17.36 -16.60
N TRP A 196 -10.83 -17.05 -16.72
CA TRP A 196 -11.49 -15.92 -16.09
C TRP A 196 -12.65 -16.39 -15.22
N ILE A 197 -13.01 -15.62 -14.20
CA ILE A 197 -14.23 -15.83 -13.41
C ILE A 197 -15.10 -14.58 -13.52
N TYR A 198 -16.39 -14.79 -13.78
CA TYR A 198 -17.36 -13.72 -13.82
C TYR A 198 -17.51 -13.05 -12.44
N SER A 199 -17.48 -11.72 -12.37
CA SER A 199 -17.49 -11.01 -11.08
C SER A 199 -18.78 -11.20 -10.28
N GLY A 200 -19.89 -11.55 -10.95
CA GLY A 200 -21.15 -11.92 -10.29
C GLY A 200 -21.08 -13.24 -9.51
N ASN A 201 -20.19 -14.16 -9.89
CA ASN A 201 -19.96 -15.41 -9.17
C ASN A 201 -18.93 -15.28 -8.03
N VAL A 202 -18.60 -14.07 -7.59
CA VAL A 202 -17.63 -13.82 -6.51
C VAL A 202 -18.33 -13.19 -5.30
N VAL A 203 -18.19 -13.83 -4.13
CA VAL A 203 -18.77 -13.31 -2.87
C VAL A 203 -17.84 -12.35 -2.12
N LYS A 204 -16.53 -12.47 -2.35
CA LYS A 204 -15.54 -11.57 -1.76
C LYS A 204 -14.75 -10.86 -2.86
N LYS A 205 -15.13 -9.61 -3.12
CA LYS A 205 -14.50 -8.77 -4.13
C LYS A 205 -13.14 -8.24 -3.65
N PRO A 206 -12.26 -7.84 -4.59
CA PRO A 206 -11.01 -7.15 -4.27
C PRO A 206 -11.23 -5.92 -3.38
N LYS A 207 -10.40 -5.77 -2.34
CA LYS A 207 -10.49 -4.64 -1.39
C LYS A 207 -9.99 -3.30 -1.95
N MET A 208 -9.30 -3.37 -3.09
CA MET A 208 -8.57 -2.28 -3.70
C MET A 208 -8.50 -2.51 -5.20
N PRO A 209 -8.38 -1.44 -5.99
CA PRO A 209 -8.18 -1.58 -7.42
C PRO A 209 -6.90 -2.37 -7.68
N PHE A 210 -6.91 -3.18 -8.73
CA PHE A 210 -5.79 -4.04 -9.05
C PHE A 210 -5.57 -4.10 -10.56
N SER A 211 -4.31 -4.20 -10.95
CA SER A 211 -3.88 -4.45 -12.33
C SER A 211 -2.42 -4.86 -12.31
N ALA A 212 -2.11 -6.04 -12.86
CA ALA A 212 -0.74 -6.48 -13.11
C ALA A 212 -0.09 -5.73 -14.29
N HIS A 213 -0.91 -5.14 -15.17
CA HIS A 213 -0.47 -4.49 -16.40
C HIS A 213 -1.08 -3.08 -16.51
N PRO A 214 -0.63 -2.13 -15.67
CA PRO A 214 -1.15 -0.76 -15.61
C PRO A 214 -0.71 0.13 -16.79
N THR A 215 0.27 -0.33 -17.57
CA THR A 215 0.82 0.38 -18.73
C THR A 215 0.36 -0.19 -20.07
N LYS A 216 -0.53 -1.20 -20.08
CA LYS A 216 -1.09 -1.76 -21.34
C LYS A 216 -1.95 -0.71 -22.03
N SER A 217 -1.62 -0.40 -23.28
CA SER A 217 -2.24 0.69 -24.02
C SER A 217 -3.75 0.48 -24.26
N PHE A 218 -4.60 1.47 -23.96
CA PHE A 218 -5.94 1.56 -24.54
C PHE A 218 -5.80 2.05 -25.98
N ILE A 219 -6.05 1.19 -26.97
CA ILE A 219 -6.33 1.65 -28.34
C ILE A 219 -7.85 1.67 -28.46
N ASN A 220 -8.43 2.81 -28.81
CA ASN A 220 -9.89 2.98 -28.99
C ASN A 220 -10.75 2.61 -27.77
N MET A 221 -10.32 2.98 -26.55
CA MET A 221 -10.97 2.59 -25.28
C MET A 221 -11.09 1.07 -25.06
N GLN A 222 -10.55 0.25 -25.95
CA GLN A 222 -10.41 -1.18 -25.78
C GLN A 222 -9.02 -1.47 -25.25
N ARG A 223 -8.97 -2.24 -24.16
CA ARG A 223 -7.70 -2.73 -23.61
C ARG A 223 -7.09 -3.67 -24.65
N THR A 224 -5.98 -3.28 -25.27
CA THR A 224 -5.29 -4.18 -26.20
C THR A 224 -4.82 -5.42 -25.45
N GLN A 225 -5.25 -6.58 -25.92
CA GLN A 225 -4.65 -7.86 -25.57
C GLN A 225 -3.43 -8.02 -26.48
N TYR A 226 -2.25 -7.92 -25.89
CA TYR A 226 -1.04 -8.56 -26.40
C TYR A 226 -0.62 -9.58 -25.35
#